data_AF-A0A645CRL0-F1
#
_entry.id   AF-A0A645CRL0-F1
#
_cell.length_a   1.000
_cell.length_b   1.000
_cell.length_c   1.000
_cell.angle_alpha   90.00
_cell.angle_beta   90.00
_cell.angle_gamma   90.00
#
_symmetry.space_group_name_H-M   'P 1'
#
loop_
_entity.id
_entity.type
_entity.pdbx_description
1 polymer ?
#
loop_
_entity_poly.entity_id
_entity_poly.type
_entity_poly.pdbx_seq_one_letter_code
_entity_poly.pdbx_strand_id
1 'polypeptide(L)' 'METYLYFDMQPDTKVFHFMGKPDETKHLAMSNEQAAISPSWSIHSGVGTSDYTFIWAMCGENITYDDMDFVDMKDLK' A
#
# COMPACT_ATOMS: atom_id res chain seq x y z
N MET A 1 -9.10 -4.13 6.70
CA MET A 1 -8.87 -3.07 5.69
C MET A 1 -7.81 -2.14 6.21
N GLU A 2 -7.06 -1.50 5.33
CA GLU A 2 -5.96 -0.61 5.72
C GLU A 2 -5.98 0.71 4.97
N THR A 3 -5.35 1.73 5.54
CA THR A 3 -5.12 3.03 4.89
C THR A 3 -3.67 3.46 5.11
N TYR A 4 -3.03 3.91 4.04
CA TYR A 4 -1.62 4.27 3.99
C TYR A 4 -1.49 5.76 3.69
N LEU A 5 -0.87 6.54 4.59
CA LEU A 5 -0.52 7.95 4.37
C LEU A 5 0.98 8.05 4.09
N TYR A 6 1.34 8.54 2.90
CA TYR A 6 2.73 8.79 2.50
C TYR A 6 3.12 10.24 2.81
N PHE A 7 4.26 10.48 3.44
CA PHE A 7 4.72 11.82 3.82
C PHE A 7 6.26 11.88 3.97
N ASP A 8 6.77 13.08 4.26
CA ASP A 8 8.20 13.38 4.37
C ASP A 8 8.97 13.03 3.07
N MET A 9 8.38 13.43 1.95
CA MET A 9 8.89 13.17 0.59
C MET A 9 9.43 14.46 -0.04
N GLN A 10 10.49 14.35 -0.84
CA GLN A 10 10.94 15.46 -1.67
C GLN A 10 9.86 15.82 -2.72
N PRO A 11 9.77 17.10 -3.17
CA PRO A 11 8.67 17.57 -4.03
C PRO A 11 8.43 16.73 -5.30
N ASP A 12 9.50 16.26 -5.94
CA ASP A 12 9.43 15.47 -7.18
C ASP A 12 9.33 13.95 -6.94
N THR A 13 9.42 13.52 -5.67
CA THR A 13 9.29 12.09 -5.34
C THR A 13 7.85 11.64 -5.53
N LYS A 14 7.69 10.45 -6.11
CA LYS A 14 6.41 9.74 -6.17
C LYS A 14 6.53 8.37 -5.52
N VAL A 15 5.44 7.92 -4.92
CA VAL A 15 5.26 6.52 -4.54
C VAL A 15 4.25 5.90 -5.49
N PHE A 16 4.60 4.77 -6.10
CA PHE A 16 3.64 3.93 -6.80
C PHE A 16 3.07 2.95 -5.79
N HIS A 17 1.87 3.26 -5.26
CA HIS A 17 1.14 2.39 -4.35
C HIS A 17 0.43 1.30 -5.16
N PHE A 18 0.89 0.07 -5.02
CA PHE A 18 0.30 -1.11 -5.65
C PHE A 18 -0.91 -1.59 -4.85
N MET A 19 -2.01 -1.75 -5.57
CA MET A 19 -3.30 -2.17 -5.06
C MET A 19 -3.96 -3.13 -6.06
N GLY A 20 -5.11 -3.69 -5.72
CA GLY A 20 -5.80 -4.67 -6.55
C GLY A 20 -5.68 -6.09 -5.97
N LYS A 21 -6.37 -7.04 -6.61
CA LYS A 21 -6.11 -8.45 -6.32
C LYS A 21 -4.70 -8.82 -6.77
N PRO A 22 -4.06 -9.82 -6.16
CA PRO A 22 -2.69 -10.24 -6.53
C PRO A 22 -2.49 -10.55 -8.02
N ASP A 23 -3.54 -11.00 -8.71
CA ASP A 23 -3.53 -11.42 -10.12
C ASP A 23 -3.94 -10.31 -11.11
N GLU A 24 -4.34 -9.15 -10.62
CA GLU A 24 -4.79 -8.00 -11.43
C GLU A 24 -4.37 -6.69 -10.75
N THR A 25 -3.08 -6.52 -10.46
CA THR A 25 -2.62 -5.33 -9.75
C THR A 25 -2.79 -4.06 -10.59
N LYS A 26 -2.98 -2.95 -9.89
CA LYS A 26 -2.97 -1.58 -10.41
C LYS A 26 -2.09 -0.75 -9.50
N HIS A 27 -1.79 0.48 -9.90
CA HIS A 27 -1.05 1.41 -9.07
C HIS A 27 -1.67 2.80 -9.06
N LEU A 28 -1.45 3.50 -7.95
CA LEU A 28 -1.71 4.93 -7.80
C LEU A 28 -0.36 5.65 -7.69
N ALA A 29 -0.17 6.71 -8.48
CA ALA A 29 0.98 7.60 -8.32
C ALA A 29 0.68 8.63 -7.23
N MET A 30 1.31 8.44 -6.07
CA MET A 30 1.11 9.22 -4.86
C MET A 30 2.18 10.29 -4.71
N SER A 31 1.78 11.48 -4.27
CA SER A 31 2.65 12.59 -3.88
C SER A 31 2.72 12.71 -2.35
N ASN A 32 3.58 13.61 -1.87
CA ASN A 32 3.68 13.93 -0.44
C ASN A 32 2.30 14.24 0.17
N GLU A 33 2.06 13.71 1.37
CA GLU A 33 0.84 13.89 2.19
C GLU A 33 -0.46 13.40 1.56
N GLN A 34 -0.38 12.40 0.67
CA GLN A 34 -1.56 11.72 0.12
C GLN A 34 -1.78 10.36 0.77
N ALA A 35 -3.06 9.99 0.92
CA ALA A 35 -3.47 8.72 1.49
C ALA A 35 -4.13 7.79 0.46
N ALA A 36 -3.84 6.48 0.56
CA ALA A 36 -4.45 5.42 -0.23
C ALA A 36 -5.27 4.49 0.68
N ILE A 37 -6.51 4.22 0.28
CA ILE A 37 -7.41 3.30 0.99
C ILE A 37 -7.30 1.92 0.33
N SER A 38 -6.96 0.90 1.12
CA SER A 38 -6.90 -0.49 0.67
C SER A 38 -8.10 -1.29 1.17
N PRO A 39 -9.03 -1.70 0.29
CA PRO A 39 -10.09 -2.62 0.67
C PRO A 39 -9.51 -3.99 1.04
N SER A 40 -10.23 -4.80 1.83
CA SER A 40 -9.70 -6.07 2.37
C SER A 40 -9.27 -7.10 1.32
N TRP A 41 -9.79 -7.03 0.10
CA TRP A 41 -9.42 -7.93 -1.00
C TRP A 41 -8.18 -7.47 -1.78
N SER A 42 -7.64 -6.30 -1.45
CA SER A 42 -6.53 -5.67 -2.15
C SER A 42 -5.22 -5.86 -1.41
N ILE A 43 -4.15 -6.08 -2.17
CA ILE A 43 -2.79 -5.88 -1.65
C ILE A 43 -2.55 -4.39 -1.34
N HIS A 44 -1.51 -4.10 -0.57
CA HIS A 44 -1.08 -2.74 -0.23
C HIS A 44 0.45 -2.70 -0.12
N SER A 45 1.12 -2.66 -1.26
CA SER A 45 2.58 -2.49 -1.33
C SER A 45 2.91 -1.16 -1.99
N GLY A 46 4.12 -0.63 -1.83
CA GLY A 46 4.51 0.63 -2.44
C GLY A 46 5.99 0.72 -2.75
N VAL A 47 6.32 1.41 -3.84
CA VAL A 47 7.71 1.72 -4.21
C VAL A 47 7.87 3.20 -4.49
N GLY A 48 8.81 3.84 -3.81
CA GLY A 48 9.17 5.24 -4.01
C GLY A 48 10.23 5.42 -5.09
N THR A 49 10.21 6.55 -5.77
CA THR A 49 11.31 6.99 -6.64
C THR A 49 12.52 7.53 -5.86
N SER A 50 12.35 7.71 -4.55
CA SER A 50 13.35 8.13 -3.56
C SER A 50 12.84 7.68 -2.18
N ASP A 51 13.59 7.98 -1.11
CA ASP A 51 13.15 7.77 0.27
C ASP A 51 11.82 8.48 0.58
N TYR A 52 11.02 7.84 1.42
CA TYR A 52 9.73 8.34 1.90
C TYR A 52 9.42 7.74 3.28
N THR A 53 8.52 8.38 4.02
CA THR A 53 7.93 7.84 5.24
C THR A 53 6.46 7.53 5.00
N PHE A 54 5.91 6.54 5.72
CA PHE A 54 4.47 6.32 5.71
C PHE A 54 3.94 5.89 7.09
N ILE A 55 2.67 6.16 7.32
CA ILE A 55 1.87 5.60 8.42
C ILE A 55 0.83 4.68 7.81
N TRP A 56 0.63 3.52 8.43
CA TRP A 56 -0.46 2.61 8.12
C TRP A 56 -1.42 2.55 9.31
N ALA A 57 -2.71 2.46 9.01
CA ALA A 57 -3.76 2.25 9.99
C ALA A 57 -4.68 1.14 9.50
N MET A 58 -5.12 0.27 10.41
CA MET A 58 -5.97 -0.85 10.07
C MET A 58 -7.17 -0.97 11.01
N CYS A 59 -8.26 -1.48 10.47
CA CYS A 59 -9.42 -1.91 11.24
C CYS A 59 -10.09 -3.12 10.59
N GLY A 60 -10.89 -3.84 11.38
CA GLY A 60 -11.55 -5.06 10.96
C GLY A 60 -12.22 -5.76 12.15
N GLU A 61 -12.52 -7.03 11.96
CA GLU A 61 -13.23 -7.84 12.96
C GLU A 61 -12.32 -8.32 14.10
N ASN A 62 -11.00 -8.37 13.90
CA ASN A 62 -10.03 -8.82 14.88
C ASN A 62 -8.75 -7.95 14.88
N ILE A 63 -7.84 -8.24 15.82
CA ILE A 63 -6.51 -7.62 15.95
C ILE A 63 -5.43 -8.73 15.86
N THR A 64 -5.72 -9.76 15.06
CA THR A 64 -4.85 -10.92 14.85
C THR A 64 -4.01 -10.64 13.62
N TYR A 65 -2.86 -10.00 13.80
CA TYR A 65 -2.09 -9.47 12.67
C TYR A 65 -1.45 -10.54 11.78
N ASP A 66 -1.40 -11.81 12.18
CA ASP A 66 -0.92 -12.94 11.37
C ASP A 66 -2.03 -13.66 10.59
N ASP A 67 -3.29 -13.27 10.79
CA ASP A 67 -4.46 -13.73 10.02
C ASP A 67 -4.50 -13.02 8.65
N MET A 68 -3.63 -13.47 7.74
CA MET A 68 -3.51 -12.92 6.39
C MET A 68 -3.14 -13.99 5.35
N ASP A 69 -3.57 -13.75 4.11
CA ASP A 69 -3.14 -14.52 2.95
C ASP A 69 -1.81 -13.96 2.42
N PHE A 70 -0.71 -14.67 2.69
CA PHE A 70 0.60 -14.29 2.17
C PHE A 70 0.68 -14.50 0.65
N VAL A 71 1.24 -13.53 -0.06
CA VAL A 71 1.42 -13.57 -1.52
C VAL A 71 2.91 -13.59 -1.85
N ASP A 72 3.33 -14.63 -2.56
CA ASP A 72 4.70 -14.77 -3.07
C ASP A 72 4.95 -13.77 -4.21
N MET A 73 6.09 -13.08 -4.21
CA MET A 73 6.40 -12.03 -5.21
C MET A 73 6.38 -12.52 -6.66
N LYS A 74 6.70 -13.79 -6.90
CA LYS A 74 6.67 -14.42 -8.24
C LYS A 74 5.26 -14.58 -8.81
N ASP A 75 4.23 -14.50 -7.96
CA ASP A 75 2.83 -14.76 -8.31
C ASP A 75 2.03 -13.47 -8.56
N LEU A 76 2.61 -12.29 -8.27
CA LEU A 76 2.02 -10.98 -8.57
C LEU A 76 1.95 -10.72 -10.08
N LYS A 77 0.86 -10.10 -10.54
CA LYS A 77 0.63 -9.74 -11.95
C LYS A 77 0.25 -8.28 -12.15
#